data_AF-A0A258F392-F1
#
_entry.id   AF-A0A258F392-F1
#
_cell.length_a   1.000
_cell.length_b   1.000
_cell.length_c   1.000
_cell.angle_alpha   90.00
_cell.angle_beta   90.00
_cell.angle_gamma   90.00
#
_symmetry.space_group_name_H-M   'P 1'
#
loop_
_entity.id
_entity.type
_entity.pdbx_description
1 polymer ?
#
loop_
_entity_poly.entity_id
_entity_poly.type
_entity_poly.pdbx_seq_one_letter_code
_entity_poly.pdbx_strand_id
1 'polypeptide(L)'
;MANEVKLVSDSAELKRMVASYAAQNYTTVHSDERSAILSRRKKFNWVLAIICLFIPIIGWVALVLMIMAAGRGSEVVEVKIN
;
A
#
# COMPACT_ATOMS: atom_id res chain seq x y z
N MET A 1 18.09 -3.60 -1.33
CA MET A 1 18.08 -2.34 -2.10
C MET A 1 19.53 -1.91 -2.22
N ALA A 2 20.10 -1.88 -3.43
CA ALA A 2 21.49 -1.46 -3.61
C ALA A 2 21.57 0.06 -3.37
N ASN A 3 22.44 0.48 -2.45
CA ASN A 3 22.75 1.89 -2.23
C ASN A 3 23.81 2.29 -3.27
N GLU A 4 23.40 2.94 -4.35
CA GLU A 4 24.37 3.57 -5.27
C GLU A 4 24.96 4.81 -4.59
N VAL A 5 26.24 4.74 -4.24
CA VAL A 5 26.99 5.88 -3.73
C VAL A 5 27.72 6.53 -4.90
N LYS A 6 27.21 7.68 -5.38
CA LYS A 6 27.92 8.51 -6.35
C LYS A 6 28.80 9.53 -5.62
N LEU A 7 30.11 9.42 -5.81
CA LEU A 7 31.09 10.38 -5.33
C LEU A 7 31.11 11.58 -6.28
N VAL A 8 31.06 12.79 -5.73
CA VAL A 8 31.06 14.05 -6.48
C VAL A 8 32.18 14.92 -5.94
N SER A 9 32.89 15.63 -6.81
CA SER A 9 34.11 16.35 -6.46
C SER A 9 33.86 17.74 -5.87
N ASP A 10 32.70 18.35 -6.14
CA ASP A 10 32.39 19.71 -5.70
C ASP A 10 30.95 19.87 -5.17
N SER A 11 30.77 20.82 -4.26
CA SER A 11 29.47 21.16 -3.66
C SER A 11 28.44 21.68 -4.68
N ALA A 12 28.89 22.35 -5.74
CA ALA A 12 28.04 22.82 -6.83
C ALA A 12 27.55 21.66 -7.71
N GLU A 13 28.40 20.66 -7.96
CA GLU A 13 28.01 19.44 -8.65
C GLU A 13 27.04 18.59 -7.82
N LEU A 14 27.22 18.54 -6.50
CA LEU A 14 26.30 17.87 -5.58
C LEU A 14 24.90 18.49 -5.68
N LYS A 15 24.78 19.82 -5.64
CA LYS A 15 23.49 20.53 -5.79
C LYS A 15 22.84 20.29 -7.15
N ARG A 16 23.64 20.27 -8.24
CA ARG A 16 23.14 19.97 -9.59
C ARG A 16 22.62 18.54 -9.72
N MET A 17 23.32 17.56 -9.14
CA MET A 17 22.83 16.19 -9.10
C MET A 17 21.56 16.05 -8.28
N VAL A 18 21.51 16.65 -7.08
CA VAL A 18 20.29 16.62 -6.24
C VAL A 18 19.09 17.20 -7.00
N ALA A 19 19.29 18.30 -7.74
CA ALA A 19 18.25 18.90 -8.59
C ALA A 19 17.81 17.96 -9.74
N SER A 20 18.73 17.23 -10.38
CA SER A 20 18.39 16.28 -11.44
C SER A 20 17.66 15.04 -10.92
N TYR A 21 17.97 14.59 -9.70
CA TYR A 21 17.25 13.50 -9.03
C TYR A 21 15.88 13.96 -8.52
N ALA A 22 15.73 15.23 -8.11
CA ALA A 22 14.43 15.80 -7.76
C ALA A 22 13.44 15.74 -8.95
N ALA A 23 13.91 16.03 -10.17
CA ALA A 23 13.11 15.87 -11.40
C ALA A 23 12.70 14.41 -11.67
N GLN A 24 13.45 13.43 -11.14
CA GLN A 24 13.19 11.99 -11.29
C GLN A 24 12.32 11.40 -10.18
N ASN A 25 11.58 12.22 -9.42
CA ASN A 25 10.75 11.82 -8.27
C ASN A 25 11.54 11.27 -7.08
N TYR A 26 12.81 11.64 -6.94
CA TYR A 26 13.53 11.44 -5.68
C TYR A 26 13.27 12.62 -4.74
N THR A 27 13.09 12.33 -3.46
CA THR A 27 12.95 13.32 -2.41
C THR A 27 14.21 13.28 -1.56
N THR A 28 14.73 14.45 -1.20
CA THR A 28 15.88 14.57 -0.33
C THR A 28 15.44 14.23 1.10
N VAL A 29 15.94 13.12 1.64
CA VAL A 29 15.66 12.69 3.02
C VAL A 29 16.63 13.36 3.98
N HIS A 30 17.87 13.58 3.53
CA HIS A 30 18.91 14.25 4.30
C HIS A 30 19.85 15.01 3.37
N SER A 31 20.25 16.22 3.75
CA SER A 31 21.23 17.02 3.00
C SER A 31 22.16 17.70 4.00
N ASP A 32 23.45 17.51 3.80
CA ASP A 32 24.54 18.16 4.51
C ASP A 32 25.47 18.82 3.48
N GLU A 33 26.45 19.61 3.91
CA GLU A 33 27.39 20.32 3.02
C GLU A 33 28.23 19.36 2.16
N ARG A 34 28.39 18.11 2.60
CA ARG A 34 29.19 17.06 1.93
C ARG A 34 28.40 15.86 1.43
N SER A 35 27.11 15.73 1.74
CA SER A 35 26.33 14.54 1.34
C SER A 35 24.84 14.82 1.20
N ALA A 36 24.18 14.11 0.29
CA ALA A 36 22.73 14.17 0.15
C ALA A 36 22.18 12.76 -0.04
N ILE A 37 21.23 12.38 0.81
CA ILE A 37 20.52 11.10 0.75
C ILE A 37 19.19 11.33 0.04
N LEU A 38 19.03 10.68 -1.10
CA LEU A 38 17.86 10.77 -1.97
C LEU A 38 17.05 9.48 -1.88
N SER A 39 15.77 9.57 -1.56
CA SER A 39 14.86 8.43 -1.56
C SER A 39 13.86 8.55 -2.70
N ARG A 40 13.66 7.46 -3.46
CA ARG A 40 12.67 7.45 -4.55
C ARG A 40 11.26 7.46 -3.94
N ARG A 41 10.47 8.49 -4.24
CA ARG A 41 9.07 8.55 -3.82
C ARG A 41 8.29 7.49 -4.61
N LYS A 42 7.88 6.41 -3.94
CA LYS A 42 7.01 5.41 -4.56
C LYS A 42 5.65 6.07 -4.82
N LYS A 43 5.19 6.05 -6.08
CA LYS A 43 3.87 6.61 -6.43
C LYS A 43 2.81 5.80 -5.68
N PHE A 44 2.14 6.42 -4.72
CA PHE A 44 1.04 5.79 -4.00
C PHE A 44 -0.10 5.57 -4.99
N ASN A 45 -0.45 4.31 -5.21
CA ASN A 45 -1.54 3.96 -6.11
C ASN A 45 -2.87 4.09 -5.36
N TRP A 46 -3.50 5.26 -5.51
CA TRP A 46 -4.80 5.55 -4.91
C TRP A 46 -5.87 4.54 -5.30
N VAL A 47 -5.85 4.01 -6.52
CA VAL A 47 -6.80 2.98 -6.98
C VAL A 47 -6.65 1.71 -6.15
N LEU A 48 -5.42 1.27 -5.90
CA LEU A 48 -5.17 0.08 -5.09
C LEU A 48 -5.61 0.29 -3.63
N ALA A 49 -5.38 1.48 -3.08
CA ALA A 49 -5.81 1.84 -1.72
C ALA A 49 -7.34 1.81 -1.58
N ILE A 50 -8.05 2.35 -2.56
CA ILE A 50 -9.52 2.35 -2.61
C ILE A 50 -10.04 0.91 -2.69
N ILE A 51 -9.49 0.08 -3.59
CA ILE A 51 -9.90 -1.33 -3.72
C ILE A 51 -9.71 -2.08 -2.39
N CYS A 52 -8.55 -1.92 -1.73
CA CYS A 52 -8.30 -2.55 -0.43
C CYS A 52 -9.28 -2.11 0.67
N LEU A 53 -9.83 -0.91 0.60
CA LEU A 53 -10.84 -0.42 1.55
C LEU A 53 -12.19 -1.14 1.40
N PHE A 54 -12.57 -1.50 0.17
CA PHE A 54 -13.88 -2.11 -0.12
C PHE A 54 -13.91 -3.64 0.00
N ILE A 55 -12.77 -4.34 -0.14
CA ILE A 55 -12.66 -5.79 0.07
C ILE A 55 -13.27 -6.27 1.40
N PRO A 56 -12.95 -5.67 2.57
CA PRO A 56 -13.56 -6.12 3.83
C PRO A 56 -15.07 -5.91 3.83
N ILE A 57 -15.58 -4.82 3.25
CA ILE A 57 -17.01 -4.51 3.22
C ILE A 57 -17.79 -5.62 2.50
N ILE A 58 -17.30 -6.07 1.35
CA ILE A 58 -17.93 -7.16 0.58
C ILE A 58 -17.88 -8.47 1.37
N GLY A 59 -16.74 -8.75 2.04
CA GLY A 59 -16.58 -9.92 2.90
C GLY A 59 -17.57 -9.93 4.07
N TRP A 60 -17.76 -8.80 4.75
CA TRP A 60 -18.72 -8.66 5.86
C TRP A 60 -20.17 -8.86 5.38
N VAL A 61 -20.55 -8.29 4.24
CA VAL A 61 -21.90 -8.45 3.68
C VAL A 61 -22.18 -9.92 3.34
N ALA A 62 -21.23 -10.61 2.69
CA ALA A 62 -21.37 -12.02 2.38
C ALA A 62 -21.48 -12.89 3.64
N LEU A 63 -20.70 -12.60 4.68
CA LEU A 63 -20.75 -13.31 5.96
C LEU A 63 -22.11 -13.12 6.66
N VAL A 64 -22.64 -11.89 6.70
CA VAL A 64 -23.95 -11.60 7.27
C VAL A 64 -25.07 -12.35 6.53
N LEU A 65 -25.04 -12.35 5.20
CA LEU A 65 -26.01 -13.09 4.39
C LEU A 65 -25.91 -14.61 4.63
N MET A 66 -24.70 -15.14 4.77
CA MET A 66 -24.48 -16.56 5.06
C MET A 66 -25.03 -16.94 6.45
N ILE A 67 -24.84 -16.09 7.46
CA ILE A 67 -25.39 -16.28 8.81
C ILE A 67 -26.93 -16.23 8.77
N MET A 68 -27.51 -15.25 8.07
CA MET A 68 -28.97 -15.16 7.91
C MET A 68 -29.56 -16.36 7.17
N ALA A 69 -28.86 -16.89 6.17
CA ALA A 69 -29.28 -18.07 5.43
C ALA A 69 -29.16 -19.35 6.28
N ALA A 70 -28.07 -19.49 7.06
CA ALA A 70 -27.86 -20.64 7.93
C ALA A 70 -28.88 -20.72 9.09
N GLY A 71 -29.44 -19.59 9.53
CA GLY A 71 -30.49 -19.54 10.54
C GLY A 71 -31.88 -20.01 10.07
N ARG A 72 -32.06 -20.37 8.79
CA ARG A 72 -33.35 -20.74 8.18
C ARG A 72 -33.46 -22.22 7.78
N GLY A 73 -32.93 -23.15 8.57
CA GLY A 73 -32.96 -24.56 8.14
C GLY A 73 -32.78 -25.57 9.25
N SER A 74 -33.83 -25.80 10.03
CA SER A 74 -34.08 -27.10 10.64
C SER A 74 -35.59 -27.34 10.69
N GLU A 75 -36.17 -27.68 9.53
CA GLU A 75 -37.50 -28.31 9.52
C GLU A 75 -37.35 -29.70 10.13
N VAL A 76 -37.63 -29.79 11.43
CA VAL A 76 -37.71 -31.05 12.16
C VAL A 76 -39.05 -31.68 11.83
N VAL A 77 -39.05 -32.60 10.87
CA VAL A 77 -40.23 -33.42 10.56
C VAL A 77 -40.25 -34.58 11.55
N GLU A 78 -41.11 -34.49 12.58
CA GLU A 78 -41.35 -35.59 13.51
C GLU A 78 -42.25 -36.64 12.83
N VAL A 79 -41.67 -37.79 12.47
CA VAL A 79 -42.43 -38.94 11.95
C VAL A 79 -42.76 -39.86 13.12
N LYS A 80 -44.05 -39.93 13.50
CA LYS A 80 -44.56 -40.91 14.47
C LYS A 80 -45.21 -42.09 13.74
N ILE A 81 -44.92 -43.29 14.22
CA ILE A 81 -45.63 -44.51 13.82
C ILE A 81 -46.74 -44.74 14.85
N ASN A 82 -47.95 -45.02 14.34
CA ASN A 82 -49.16 -45.32 15.13
C ASN A 82 -49.08 -46.67 15.82
#